data_AF-A0AAJ5WR42-F1
#
_entry.id   AF-A0AAJ5WR42-F1
#
_cell.length_a   1.000
_cell.length_b   1.000
_cell.length_c   1.000
_cell.angle_alpha   90.00
_cell.angle_beta   90.00
_cell.angle_gamma   90.00
#
_symmetry.space_group_name_H-M   'P 1'
#
loop_
_entity.id
_entity.type
_entity.pdbx_description
1 polymer ?
#
loop_
_entity_poly.entity_id
_entity_poly.type
_entity_poly.pdbx_seq_one_letter_code
_entity_poly.pdbx_strand_id
1 'polypeptide(L)'
;MQDFTIYFKLGVEHILSLDAMDHILFVTALCLRYLSKDWKKVVILVTAFTIGHSLTLALSALGLVNFDSSWIEFLIPLTIAATCINNMLQPANAPASRLPWIYSLALFFGLIHGLAFANLFLSLEGREGLVAHLLAFNIGIEIAQLVIVLGILLLSYVFVEAGKLSRIWWLRTASSVILVFSLIWAVQRFPYQKNAPTHDEKVRIAGNPGVIIAG
;
A
#
# COMPACT_ATOMS: atom_id res chain seq x y z
N MET A 1 -6.24 25.59 -12.75
CA MET A 1 -7.14 25.13 -11.66
C MET A 1 -7.83 23.81 -12.02
N GLN A 2 -8.23 23.59 -13.28
CA GLN A 2 -8.79 22.30 -13.71
C GLN A 2 -7.82 21.12 -13.50
N ASP A 3 -6.53 21.28 -13.84
CA ASP A 3 -5.55 20.21 -13.68
C ASP A 3 -5.36 19.79 -12.23
N PHE A 4 -5.27 20.75 -11.30
CA PHE A 4 -5.19 20.45 -9.86
C PHE A 4 -6.34 19.55 -9.40
N THR A 5 -7.58 19.87 -9.80
CA THR A 5 -8.75 19.06 -9.41
C THR A 5 -8.70 17.65 -10.01
N ILE A 6 -8.21 17.49 -11.23
CA ILE A 6 -8.05 16.19 -11.87
C ILE A 6 -7.07 15.33 -11.09
N TYR A 7 -5.86 15.84 -10.82
CA TYR A 7 -4.84 15.06 -10.11
C TYR A 7 -5.17 14.85 -8.62
N PHE A 8 -5.82 15.81 -7.98
CA PHE A 8 -6.34 15.62 -6.63
C PHE A 8 -7.35 14.46 -6.59
N LYS A 9 -8.31 14.41 -7.53
CA LYS A 9 -9.27 13.30 -7.63
C LYS A 9 -8.58 11.99 -7.94
N LEU A 10 -7.61 11.99 -8.85
CA LEU A 10 -6.80 10.81 -9.17
C LEU A 10 -6.11 10.27 -7.91
N GLY A 11 -5.57 11.14 -7.05
CA GLY A 11 -4.97 10.74 -5.78
C GLY A 11 -5.96 10.15 -4.79
N VAL A 12 -7.17 10.68 -4.74
CA VAL A 12 -8.25 10.12 -3.91
C VAL A 12 -8.69 8.75 -4.43
N GLU A 13 -8.90 8.62 -5.74
CA GLU A 13 -9.31 7.37 -6.40
C GLU A 13 -8.21 6.30 -6.31
N HIS A 14 -6.94 6.70 -6.38
CA HIS A 14 -5.78 5.83 -6.17
C HIS A 14 -5.78 5.14 -4.80
N ILE A 15 -6.47 5.69 -3.80
CA ILE A 15 -6.53 5.10 -2.45
C ILE A 15 -7.90 4.47 -2.16
N LEU A 16 -8.99 5.06 -2.65
CA LEU A 16 -10.35 4.60 -2.34
C LEU A 16 -10.94 3.63 -3.38
N SER A 17 -10.27 3.42 -4.51
CA SER A 17 -10.71 2.44 -5.51
C SER A 17 -10.57 1.01 -5.02
N LEU A 18 -11.37 0.10 -5.60
CA LEU A 18 -11.29 -1.33 -5.31
C LEU A 18 -9.96 -1.94 -5.76
N ASP A 19 -9.35 -1.38 -6.80
CA ASP A 19 -8.05 -1.82 -7.32
C ASP A 19 -6.90 -1.47 -6.34
N ALA A 20 -7.11 -0.47 -5.48
CA ALA A 20 -6.17 -0.03 -4.44
C ALA A 20 -6.40 -0.67 -3.07
N MET A 21 -6.99 -1.87 -3.05
CA MET A 21 -7.27 -2.59 -1.80
C MET A 21 -6.00 -2.84 -0.97
N ASP A 22 -4.83 -2.92 -1.61
CA ASP A 22 -3.54 -3.02 -0.94
C ASP A 22 -3.26 -1.80 -0.04
N HIS A 23 -3.51 -0.58 -0.50
CA HIS A 23 -3.36 0.65 0.29
C HIS A 23 -4.31 0.66 1.48
N ILE A 24 -5.58 0.30 1.26
CA ILE A 24 -6.59 0.25 2.32
C ILE A 24 -6.19 -0.77 3.38
N LEU A 25 -5.82 -2.00 2.98
CA LEU A 25 -5.40 -3.05 3.91
C LEU A 25 -4.11 -2.68 4.63
N PHE A 26 -3.16 -2.04 3.95
CA PHE A 26 -1.91 -1.59 4.55
C PHE A 26 -2.14 -0.52 5.63
N VAL A 27 -2.87 0.55 5.30
CA VAL A 27 -3.23 1.61 6.26
C VAL A 27 -4.03 1.02 7.42
N THR A 28 -4.96 0.10 7.13
CA THR A 28 -5.71 -0.64 8.16
C THR A 28 -4.78 -1.38 9.10
N ALA A 29 -3.86 -2.21 8.57
CA ALA A 29 -2.91 -2.95 9.38
C ALA A 29 -2.04 -2.05 10.26
N LEU A 30 -1.58 -0.91 9.75
CA LEU A 30 -0.82 0.08 10.53
C LEU A 30 -1.65 0.69 11.67
N CYS A 31 -2.92 1.01 11.40
CA CYS A 31 -3.79 1.74 12.32
C CYS A 31 -4.43 0.88 13.41
N LEU A 32 -4.61 -0.42 13.17
CA LEU A 32 -5.32 -1.35 14.08
C LEU A 32 -4.79 -1.35 15.52
N ARG A 33 -3.50 -1.04 15.72
CA ARG A 33 -2.90 -1.00 17.05
C ARG A 33 -3.26 0.24 17.86
N TYR A 34 -3.78 1.29 17.23
CA TYR A 34 -4.07 2.58 17.86
C TYR A 34 -5.55 2.69 18.25
N LEU A 35 -5.82 3.52 19.25
CA LEU A 35 -7.18 3.83 19.71
C LEU A 35 -7.52 5.29 19.39
N SER A 36 -8.78 5.69 19.59
CA SER A 36 -9.27 7.05 19.30
C SER A 36 -8.38 8.15 19.92
N LYS A 37 -7.90 7.94 21.15
CA LYS A 37 -6.99 8.86 21.85
C LYS A 37 -5.62 9.06 21.19
N ASP A 38 -5.19 8.12 20.35
CA ASP A 38 -3.89 8.12 19.69
C ASP A 38 -3.95 8.76 18.28
N TRP A 39 -5.03 9.44 17.89
CA TRP A 39 -5.24 9.99 16.55
C TRP A 39 -4.04 10.78 16.00
N LYS A 40 -3.36 11.59 16.82
CA LYS A 40 -2.16 12.35 16.41
C LYS A 40 -1.03 11.44 15.95
N LYS A 41 -0.84 10.29 16.63
CA LYS A 41 0.16 9.29 16.27
C LYS A 41 -0.18 8.65 14.93
N VAL A 42 -1.45 8.37 14.69
CA VAL A 42 -1.92 7.79 13.44
C VAL A 42 -1.75 8.77 12.27
N VAL A 43 -2.07 10.04 12.46
CA VAL A 43 -1.83 11.09 11.46
C VAL A 43 -0.35 11.14 11.08
N ILE A 44 0.55 11.23 12.07
CA ILE A 44 2.01 11.21 11.81
C ILE A 44 2.43 9.94 11.05
N LEU A 45 1.81 8.80 11.35
CA LEU A 45 2.11 7.52 10.71
C LEU A 45 1.71 7.49 9.24
N VAL A 46 0.51 7.95 8.90
CA VAL A 46 0.05 8.00 7.50
C VAL A 46 0.81 9.07 6.73
N THR A 47 1.08 10.23 7.32
CA THR A 47 1.90 11.26 6.68
C THR A 47 3.32 10.74 6.40
N ALA A 48 3.92 9.97 7.31
CA ALA A 48 5.22 9.35 7.07
C ALA A 48 5.19 8.39 5.86
N PHE A 49 4.13 7.60 5.71
CA PHE A 49 3.92 6.77 4.52
C PHE A 49 3.79 7.63 3.26
N THR A 50 2.96 8.68 3.29
CA THR A 50 2.76 9.58 2.15
C THR A 50 4.05 10.26 1.72
N ILE A 51 4.90 10.65 2.67
CA ILE A 51 6.23 11.23 2.38
C ILE A 51 7.09 10.23 1.60
N GLY A 52 7.16 8.97 2.06
CA GLY A 52 7.93 7.92 1.36
C GLY A 52 7.36 7.62 -0.03
N HIS A 53 6.04 7.52 -0.12
CA HIS A 53 5.31 7.32 -1.38
C HIS A 53 5.60 8.45 -2.37
N SER A 54 5.43 9.69 -1.93
CA SER A 54 5.67 10.90 -2.73
C SER A 54 7.11 10.94 -3.26
N LEU A 55 8.08 10.59 -2.42
CA LEU A 55 9.49 10.63 -2.78
C LEU A 55 9.81 9.67 -3.93
N THR A 56 9.40 8.41 -3.81
CA THR A 56 9.69 7.40 -4.84
C THR A 56 8.87 7.60 -6.10
N LEU A 57 7.63 8.03 -5.97
CA LEU A 57 6.80 8.42 -7.11
C LEU A 57 7.47 9.57 -7.88
N ALA A 58 7.94 10.62 -7.19
CA ALA A 58 8.63 11.74 -7.82
C ALA A 58 9.96 11.32 -8.47
N LEU A 59 10.77 10.51 -7.79
CA LEU A 59 12.05 10.02 -8.33
C LEU A 59 11.84 9.16 -9.58
N SER A 60 10.82 8.31 -9.58
CA SER A 60 10.52 7.46 -10.72
C SER A 60 9.87 8.26 -11.86
N ALA A 61 8.99 9.24 -11.56
CA ALA A 61 8.44 10.17 -12.54
C ALA A 61 9.50 11.09 -13.19
N LEU A 62 10.61 11.36 -12.50
CA LEU A 62 11.77 12.06 -13.08
C LEU A 62 12.68 11.14 -13.90
N GLY A 63 12.40 9.83 -13.93
CA GLY A 63 13.23 8.82 -14.60
C GLY A 63 14.54 8.50 -13.88
N LEU A 64 14.69 8.90 -12.60
CA LEU A 64 15.89 8.66 -11.80
C LEU A 64 15.93 7.25 -11.21
N VAL A 65 14.77 6.64 -11.03
CA VAL A 65 14.61 5.31 -10.46
C VAL A 65 13.67 4.48 -11.33
N ASN A 66 14.14 3.33 -11.80
CA ASN A 66 13.34 2.37 -12.54
C ASN A 66 13.54 0.99 -11.92
N PHE A 67 12.44 0.37 -11.52
CA PHE A 67 12.39 -0.97 -10.94
C PHE A 67 11.32 -1.77 -11.68
N ASP A 68 11.54 -3.07 -11.79
CA ASP A 68 10.59 -3.98 -12.41
C ASP A 68 9.28 -4.03 -11.60
N SER A 69 8.16 -3.73 -12.27
CA SER A 69 6.82 -3.69 -11.66
C SER A 69 6.44 -5.02 -11.01
N SER A 70 6.90 -6.16 -11.55
CA SER A 70 6.59 -7.49 -11.01
C SER A 70 7.18 -7.68 -9.61
N TRP A 71 8.37 -7.16 -9.36
CA TRP A 71 8.96 -7.18 -8.02
C TRP A 71 8.25 -6.22 -7.07
N ILE A 72 7.86 -5.03 -7.54
CA ILE A 72 7.14 -4.06 -6.70
C ILE A 72 5.77 -4.61 -6.29
N GLU A 73 5.01 -5.15 -7.26
CA GLU A 73 3.70 -5.78 -7.07
C GLU A 73 3.76 -6.96 -6.09
N PHE A 74 4.88 -7.69 -6.05
CA PHE A 74 5.14 -8.75 -5.08
C PHE A 74 5.53 -8.22 -3.69
N LEU A 75 6.34 -7.16 -3.63
CA LEU A 75 6.81 -6.59 -2.37
C LEU A 75 5.68 -5.90 -1.60
N ILE A 76 4.74 -5.24 -2.28
CA ILE A 76 3.58 -4.59 -1.63
C ILE A 76 2.83 -5.53 -0.67
N PRO A 77 2.28 -6.68 -1.09
CA PRO A 77 1.60 -7.60 -0.19
C PRO A 77 2.53 -8.18 0.89
N LEU A 78 3.83 -8.32 0.61
CA LEU A 78 4.80 -8.75 1.61
C LEU A 78 4.97 -7.71 2.73
N THR A 79 4.96 -6.40 2.42
CA THR A 79 4.99 -5.34 3.45
C THR A 79 3.72 -5.34 4.32
N ILE A 80 2.55 -5.64 3.74
CA ILE A 80 1.30 -5.82 4.48
C ILE A 80 1.40 -7.03 5.42
N ALA A 81 1.88 -8.16 4.90
CA ALA A 81 2.11 -9.36 5.70
C ALA A 81 3.07 -9.11 6.87
N ALA A 82 4.20 -8.44 6.63
CA ALA A 82 5.17 -8.06 7.66
C ALA A 82 4.54 -7.17 8.74
N THR A 83 3.68 -6.23 8.35
CA THR A 83 2.94 -5.36 9.29
C THR A 83 1.98 -6.16 10.16
N CYS A 84 1.24 -7.10 9.57
CA CYS A 84 0.33 -7.97 10.30
C CYS A 84 1.06 -8.90 11.28
N ILE A 85 2.20 -9.48 10.85
CA ILE A 85 3.04 -10.31 11.72
C ILE A 85 3.56 -9.46 12.91
N ASN A 86 4.05 -8.25 12.65
CA ASN A 86 4.48 -7.33 13.70
C ASN A 86 3.35 -7.01 14.71
N ASN A 87 2.12 -6.84 14.23
CA ASN A 87 0.95 -6.66 15.09
C ASN A 87 0.65 -7.89 15.95
N MET A 88 0.77 -9.10 15.39
CA MET A 88 0.52 -10.34 16.11
C MET A 88 1.55 -10.60 17.21
N LEU A 89 2.81 -10.28 16.93
CA LEU A 89 3.93 -10.37 17.87
C LEU A 89 3.93 -9.29 18.95
N GLN A 90 3.03 -8.29 18.86
CA GLN A 90 2.96 -7.23 19.85
C GLN A 90 2.68 -7.79 21.26
N PRO A 91 3.54 -7.51 22.26
CA PRO A 91 3.28 -7.92 23.64
C PRO A 91 2.06 -7.21 24.22
N ALA A 92 1.24 -7.91 25.00
CA ALA A 92 0.02 -7.36 25.60
C ALA A 92 0.27 -6.13 26.49
N ASN A 93 1.45 -6.05 27.11
CA ASN A 93 1.83 -5.01 28.08
C ASN A 93 2.94 -4.07 27.58
N ALA A 94 3.17 -3.97 26.27
CA ALA A 94 4.28 -3.16 25.74
C ALA A 94 4.11 -1.66 26.08
N PRO A 95 5.12 -1.00 26.68
CA PRO A 95 5.05 0.42 27.03
C PRO A 95 4.98 1.30 25.77
N ALA A 96 4.25 2.41 25.88
CA ALA A 96 3.92 3.29 24.76
C ALA A 96 5.05 4.25 24.33
N SER A 97 6.24 4.22 24.95
CA SER A 97 7.24 5.30 24.88
C SER A 97 8.62 4.86 24.39
N ARG A 98 8.74 4.72 23.07
CA ARG A 98 9.84 5.20 22.20
C ARG A 98 9.15 5.54 20.89
N LEU A 99 9.74 6.34 20.00
CA LEU A 99 9.23 6.42 18.62
C LEU A 99 9.25 4.98 18.09
N PRO A 100 8.09 4.28 18.02
CA PRO A 100 8.05 2.90 17.64
C PRO A 100 8.58 2.78 16.21
N TRP A 101 9.44 1.79 15.98
CA TRP A 101 10.01 1.39 14.69
C TRP A 101 8.99 1.36 13.54
N ILE A 102 7.69 1.24 13.86
CA ILE A 102 6.58 1.31 12.92
C ILE A 102 6.51 2.61 12.10
N TYR A 103 6.97 3.76 12.61
CA TYR A 103 7.00 4.99 11.80
C TYR A 103 8.05 4.90 10.68
N SER A 104 9.22 4.34 10.99
CA SER A 104 10.26 4.07 9.99
C SER A 104 9.80 3.02 8.98
N LEU A 105 9.06 2.00 9.44
CA LEU A 105 8.45 1.02 8.55
C LEU A 105 7.40 1.66 7.63
N ALA A 106 6.53 2.53 8.15
CA ALA A 106 5.53 3.22 7.33
C ALA A 106 6.19 4.06 6.23
N LEU A 107 7.24 4.82 6.56
CA LEU A 107 8.04 5.56 5.59
C LEU A 107 8.65 4.62 4.53
N PHE A 108 9.31 3.55 4.96
CA PHE A 108 9.97 2.60 4.06
C PHE A 108 8.97 1.86 3.15
N PHE A 109 7.83 1.45 3.68
CA PHE A 109 6.78 0.81 2.90
C PHE A 109 6.13 1.80 1.93
N GLY A 110 6.01 3.09 2.31
CA GLY A 110 5.65 4.17 1.41
C GLY A 110 6.57 4.25 0.19
N LEU A 111 7.89 4.15 0.38
CA LEU A 111 8.86 4.11 -0.73
C LEU A 111 8.56 2.96 -1.71
N ILE A 112 8.19 1.78 -1.21
CA ILE A 112 7.89 0.64 -2.09
C ILE A 112 6.59 0.89 -2.87
N HIS A 113 5.54 1.39 -2.22
CA HIS A 113 4.24 1.60 -2.86
C HIS A 113 4.29 2.70 -3.93
N GLY A 114 5.06 3.77 -3.71
CA GLY A 114 5.18 4.87 -4.67
C GLY A 114 5.81 4.48 -6.01
N LEU A 115 6.59 3.39 -6.04
CA LEU A 115 7.18 2.87 -7.27
C LEU A 115 6.15 2.19 -8.19
N ALA A 116 5.06 1.64 -7.65
CA ALA A 116 4.10 0.87 -8.45
C ALA A 116 3.31 1.76 -9.42
N PHE A 117 3.02 3.01 -9.01
CA PHE A 117 2.16 3.92 -9.76
C PHE A 117 2.92 4.83 -10.73
N ALA A 118 4.25 4.89 -10.64
CA ALA A 118 5.04 5.87 -11.37
C ALA A 118 4.98 5.74 -12.89
N ASN A 119 4.92 4.50 -13.41
CA ASN A 119 4.81 4.24 -14.85
C ASN A 119 3.46 4.74 -15.41
N LEU A 120 2.37 4.57 -14.65
CA LEU A 120 1.06 5.06 -15.03
C LEU A 120 1.02 6.59 -14.98
N PHE A 121 1.56 7.20 -13.92
CA PHE A 121 1.63 8.65 -13.78
C PHE A 121 2.40 9.31 -14.95
N LEU A 122 3.57 8.78 -15.30
CA LEU A 122 4.36 9.24 -16.45
C LEU A 122 3.61 9.19 -17.79
N SER A 123 2.78 8.16 -17.98
CA SER A 123 2.01 7.99 -19.22
C SER A 123 0.89 9.01 -19.40
N LEU A 124 0.41 9.61 -18.30
CA LEU A 124 -0.71 10.54 -18.29
C LEU A 124 -0.30 12.02 -18.44
N GLU A 125 0.94 12.35 -18.08
CA GLU A 125 1.27 13.73 -17.70
C GLU A 125 2.10 14.52 -18.71
N GLY A 126 2.99 13.87 -19.47
CA GLY A 126 4.12 14.60 -20.06
C GLY A 126 5.00 15.24 -18.97
N ARG A 127 5.90 16.17 -19.34
CA ARG A 127 6.86 16.77 -18.37
C ARG A 127 6.45 18.14 -17.82
N GLU A 128 5.40 18.74 -18.35
CA GLU A 128 4.95 20.07 -17.94
C GLU A 128 4.07 20.00 -16.69
N GLY A 129 4.33 20.85 -15.70
CA GLY A 129 3.50 20.91 -14.48
C GLY A 129 3.69 19.75 -13.48
N LEU A 130 4.60 18.80 -13.75
CA LEU A 130 4.82 17.57 -12.98
C LEU A 130 4.81 17.77 -11.45
N VAL A 131 5.53 18.78 -10.95
CA VAL A 131 5.62 19.05 -9.52
C VAL A 131 4.27 19.46 -8.93
N ALA A 132 3.51 20.29 -9.63
CA ALA A 132 2.22 20.79 -9.16
C ALA A 132 1.15 19.70 -9.15
N HIS A 133 1.16 18.83 -10.15
CA HIS A 133 0.25 17.70 -10.24
C HIS A 133 0.61 16.58 -9.25
N LEU A 134 1.91 16.26 -9.07
CA LEU A 134 2.37 15.37 -8.01
C LEU A 134 1.95 15.88 -6.62
N LEU A 135 2.04 17.19 -6.40
CA LEU A 135 1.57 17.80 -5.16
C LEU A 135 0.05 17.61 -5.00
N ALA A 136 -0.73 17.92 -6.03
CA ALA A 136 -2.19 17.75 -6.01
C ALA A 136 -2.60 16.28 -5.75
N PHE A 137 -1.92 15.34 -6.42
CA PHE A 137 -2.12 13.91 -6.26
C PHE A 137 -1.81 13.43 -4.84
N ASN A 138 -0.66 13.81 -4.26
CA ASN A 138 -0.30 13.40 -2.90
C ASN A 138 -1.18 14.06 -1.83
N ILE A 139 -1.70 15.27 -2.07
CA ILE A 139 -2.74 15.86 -1.20
C ILE A 139 -4.02 15.02 -1.26
N GLY A 140 -4.42 14.55 -2.44
CA GLY A 140 -5.54 13.62 -2.62
C GLY A 140 -5.34 12.31 -1.84
N ILE A 141 -4.13 11.73 -1.92
CA ILE A 141 -3.75 10.53 -1.15
C ILE A 141 -3.90 10.76 0.35
N GLU A 142 -3.29 11.83 0.89
CA GLU A 142 -3.32 12.10 2.34
C GLU A 142 -4.77 12.26 2.83
N ILE A 143 -5.61 12.98 2.09
CA ILE A 143 -7.03 13.15 2.44
C ILE A 143 -7.77 11.82 2.43
N ALA A 144 -7.58 10.99 1.40
CA ALA A 144 -8.21 9.67 1.33
C ALA A 144 -7.75 8.74 2.47
N GLN A 145 -6.46 8.76 2.80
CA GLN A 145 -5.92 8.01 3.94
C GLN A 145 -6.51 8.49 5.26
N LEU A 146 -6.68 9.80 5.46
CA LEU A 146 -7.31 10.33 6.67
C LEU A 146 -8.78 9.88 6.79
N VAL A 147 -9.52 9.77 5.69
CA VAL A 147 -10.87 9.20 5.69
C VAL A 147 -10.86 7.74 6.14
N ILE A 148 -9.93 6.93 5.62
CA ILE A 148 -9.76 5.53 6.03
C ILE A 148 -9.38 5.44 7.52
N VAL A 149 -8.44 6.27 7.98
CA VAL A 149 -8.02 6.35 9.38
C VAL A 149 -9.20 6.64 10.30
N LEU A 150 -10.06 7.60 9.94
CA LEU A 150 -11.26 7.93 10.72
C LEU A 150 -12.20 6.71 10.82
N GLY A 151 -12.41 5.99 9.71
CA GLY A 151 -13.20 4.76 9.70
C GLY A 151 -12.62 3.68 10.61
N ILE A 152 -11.31 3.46 10.58
CA ILE A 152 -10.64 2.45 11.42
C ILE A 152 -10.68 2.85 12.89
N LEU A 153 -10.44 4.12 13.22
CA LEU A 153 -10.53 4.60 14.60
C LEU A 153 -11.95 4.49 15.15
N LEU A 154 -12.97 4.73 14.31
CA LEU A 154 -14.37 4.51 14.67
C LEU A 154 -14.66 3.02 14.95
N LEU A 155 -14.17 2.11 14.10
CA LEU A 155 -14.32 0.67 14.33
C LEU A 155 -13.61 0.24 15.62
N SER A 156 -12.37 0.70 15.84
CA SER A 156 -11.65 0.45 17.09
C SER A 156 -12.41 0.98 18.31
N TYR A 157 -13.02 2.17 18.21
CA TYR A 157 -13.87 2.70 19.27
C TYR A 157 -15.07 1.80 19.55
N VAL A 158 -15.81 1.40 18.51
CA VAL A 158 -17.02 0.56 18.66
C VAL A 158 -16.69 -0.80 19.27
N PHE A 159 -15.66 -1.49 18.78
CA PHE A 159 -15.35 -2.84 19.26
C PHE A 159 -14.58 -2.84 20.59
N VAL A 160 -13.56 -1.99 20.72
CA VAL A 160 -12.64 -2.04 21.88
C VAL A 160 -13.12 -1.15 23.02
N GLU A 161 -13.48 0.10 22.74
CA GLU A 161 -13.79 1.09 23.77
C GLU A 161 -15.24 0.98 24.25
N ALA A 162 -16.20 0.97 23.33
CA ALA A 162 -17.62 0.83 23.64
C ALA A 162 -18.02 -0.65 23.87
N GLY A 163 -17.60 -1.54 22.98
CA GLY A 163 -17.91 -2.97 23.02
C GLY A 163 -17.07 -3.78 24.01
N LYS A 164 -16.06 -3.16 24.65
CA LYS A 164 -15.16 -3.77 25.63
C LYS A 164 -14.42 -5.03 25.12
N LEU A 165 -14.29 -5.20 23.81
CA LEU A 165 -13.45 -6.24 23.24
C LEU A 165 -12.00 -5.97 23.65
N SER A 166 -11.29 -7.02 24.03
CA SER A 166 -9.89 -6.87 24.39
C SER A 166 -9.05 -6.39 23.20
N ARG A 167 -8.29 -5.31 23.41
CA ARG A 167 -7.45 -4.67 22.38
C ARG A 167 -6.52 -5.66 21.67
N ILE A 168 -5.95 -6.63 22.41
CA ILE A 168 -5.02 -7.60 21.82
C ILE A 168 -5.75 -8.59 20.91
N TRP A 169 -6.99 -8.96 21.26
CA TRP A 169 -7.81 -9.82 20.44
C TRP A 169 -8.26 -9.10 19.18
N TRP A 170 -8.76 -7.86 19.30
CA TRP A 170 -9.05 -6.99 18.14
C TRP A 170 -7.87 -6.88 17.17
N LEU A 171 -6.69 -6.53 17.69
CA LEU A 171 -5.49 -6.37 16.89
C LEU A 171 -5.11 -7.67 16.18
N ARG A 172 -5.10 -8.80 16.91
CA ARG A 172 -4.68 -10.09 16.37
C ARG A 172 -5.67 -10.66 15.37
N THR A 173 -6.97 -10.64 15.66
CA THR A 173 -7.97 -11.21 14.75
C THR A 173 -8.03 -10.44 13.44
N ALA A 174 -8.10 -9.11 13.51
CA ALA A 174 -8.12 -8.28 12.30
C ALA A 174 -6.81 -8.42 11.51
N SER A 175 -5.65 -8.44 12.17
CA SER A 175 -4.35 -8.65 11.49
C SER A 175 -4.24 -10.05 10.87
N SER A 176 -4.78 -11.09 11.50
CA SER A 176 -4.78 -12.44 10.92
C SER A 176 -5.60 -12.52 9.63
N VAL A 177 -6.76 -11.85 9.57
CA VAL A 177 -7.58 -11.80 8.36
C VAL A 177 -6.81 -11.11 7.23
N ILE A 178 -6.24 -9.94 7.51
CA ILE A 178 -5.45 -9.17 6.52
C ILE A 178 -4.22 -9.97 6.06
N LEU A 179 -3.56 -10.69 6.98
CA LEU A 179 -2.40 -11.53 6.67
C LEU A 179 -2.74 -12.63 5.67
N VAL A 180 -3.91 -13.27 5.79
CA VAL A 180 -4.32 -14.31 4.83
C VAL A 180 -4.49 -13.71 3.44
N PHE A 181 -5.19 -12.57 3.31
CA PHE A 181 -5.34 -11.89 2.02
C PHE A 181 -3.99 -11.47 1.43
N SER A 182 -3.10 -10.91 2.25
CA SER A 182 -1.80 -10.46 1.76
C SER A 182 -0.90 -11.62 1.32
N LEU A 183 -0.92 -12.76 2.01
CA LEU A 183 -0.17 -13.95 1.59
C LEU A 183 -0.71 -14.53 0.28
N ILE A 184 -2.04 -14.56 0.10
CA ILE A 184 -2.65 -14.98 -1.17
C ILE A 184 -2.17 -14.07 -2.32
N TRP A 185 -2.23 -12.75 -2.14
CA TRP A 185 -1.76 -11.81 -3.17
C TRP A 185 -0.25 -11.90 -3.40
N ALA A 186 0.56 -12.13 -2.38
CA ALA A 186 2.00 -12.34 -2.55
C ALA A 186 2.28 -13.55 -3.44
N VAL A 187 1.56 -14.66 -3.25
CA VAL A 187 1.71 -15.84 -4.12
C VAL A 187 1.26 -15.54 -5.55
N GLN A 188 0.13 -14.85 -5.72
CA GLN A 188 -0.43 -14.53 -7.05
C GLN A 188 0.45 -13.54 -7.84
N ARG A 189 1.13 -12.63 -7.15
CA ARG A 189 1.98 -11.60 -7.75
C ARG A 189 3.45 -12.01 -7.78
N PHE A 190 3.77 -13.28 -7.53
CA PHE A 190 5.14 -13.76 -7.55
C PHE A 190 5.77 -13.57 -8.94
N PRO A 191 6.94 -12.93 -9.07
CA PRO A 191 7.47 -12.47 -10.36
C PRO A 191 7.61 -13.57 -11.44
N TYR A 192 7.87 -14.81 -11.02
CA TYR A 192 8.07 -15.93 -11.95
C TYR A 192 6.78 -16.45 -12.60
N GLN A 193 5.60 -16.16 -12.04
CA GLN A 193 4.32 -16.67 -12.57
C GLN A 193 3.83 -15.94 -13.84
N LYS A 194 4.26 -14.69 -14.06
CA LYS A 194 3.91 -13.91 -15.27
C LYS A 194 4.57 -14.42 -16.57
N ASN A 195 5.56 -15.32 -16.47
CA ASN A 195 6.26 -15.92 -17.61
C ASN A 195 5.74 -17.33 -17.98
N ALA A 196 4.68 -17.82 -17.34
CA ALA A 196 4.07 -19.09 -17.74
C ALA A 196 3.30 -18.87 -19.05
N PRO A 197 3.61 -19.62 -20.13
CA PRO A 197 2.92 -19.44 -21.40
C PRO A 197 1.42 -19.62 -21.20
N THR A 198 0.64 -18.71 -21.80
CA THR A 198 -0.82 -18.78 -21.76
C THR A 198 -1.32 -20.11 -22.32
N HIS A 199 -2.55 -20.52 -22.03
CA HIS A 199 -3.09 -21.77 -22.58
C HIS A 199 -2.97 -21.80 -24.12
N ASP A 200 -3.22 -20.66 -24.77
CA ASP A 200 -3.10 -20.52 -26.23
C ASP A 200 -1.65 -20.63 -26.71
N GLU A 201 -0.71 -20.09 -25.94
CA GLU A 201 0.72 -20.18 -26.24
C GLU A 201 1.25 -21.61 -26.03
N LYS A 202 0.78 -22.31 -25.00
CA LYS A 202 1.05 -23.75 -24.80
C LYS A 202 0.51 -24.60 -25.95
N VAL A 203 -0.68 -24.28 -26.46
CA VAL A 203 -1.26 -24.96 -27.64
C VAL A 203 -0.46 -24.65 -28.91
N ARG A 204 0.02 -23.41 -29.11
CA ARG A 204 0.88 -23.04 -30.24
C ARG A 204 2.25 -23.72 -30.18
N ILE A 205 2.86 -23.81 -29.00
CA ILE A 205 4.14 -24.51 -28.79
C ILE A 205 3.98 -26.02 -28.99
N ALA A 206 2.88 -26.60 -28.48
CA ALA A 206 2.58 -28.03 -28.66
C ALA A 206 2.20 -28.39 -30.11
N GLY A 207 1.58 -27.46 -30.84
CA GLY A 207 1.16 -27.64 -32.23
C GLY A 207 2.25 -27.39 -33.27
N ASN A 208 3.40 -26.82 -32.88
CA ASN A 208 4.51 -26.55 -33.81
C ASN A 208 5.88 -26.78 -33.14
N PRO A 209 6.37 -28.04 -33.09
CA PRO A 209 7.61 -28.40 -32.39
C PRO A 209 8.90 -27.80 -32.97
N GLY A 210 8.82 -26.96 -34.01
CA GLY A 210 9.96 -26.29 -34.66
C GLY A 210 10.25 -24.85 -34.21
N VAL A 211 9.45 -24.27 -33.30
CA VAL A 211 9.71 -22.89 -32.83
C VAL A 211 10.67 -22.92 -31.65
N ILE A 212 11.97 -22.82 -31.95
CA ILE A 212 12.99 -22.49 -30.95
C ILE A 212 12.79 -21.02 -30.57
N ILE A 213 12.33 -20.77 -29.35
CA ILE A 213 12.27 -19.42 -28.79
C ILE A 213 13.72 -18.99 -28.52
N ALA A 214 14.27 -18.14 -29.38
CA ALA A 214 15.53 -17.44 -29.13
C ALA A 214 15.32 -16.46 -27.97
N GLY A 215 16.28 -16.46 -27.03
CA GLY A 215 16.17 -15.85 -25.69
C GLY A 215 16.22 -14.33 -25.61
#